data_AF-A0A841QYP7-F1
#
_entry.id   AF-A0A841QYP7-F1
#
_cell.length_a   1.000
_cell.length_b   1.000
_cell.length_c   1.000
_cell.angle_alpha   90.00
_cell.angle_beta   90.00
_cell.angle_gamma   90.00
#
_symmetry.space_group_name_H-M   'P 1'
#
loop_
_entity.id
_entity.type
_entity.pdbx_description
1 polymer ?
#
loop_
_entity_poly.entity_id
_entity_poly.type
_entity_poly.pdbx_seq_one_letter_code
_entity_poly.pdbx_strand_id
1 'polypeptide(L)'
;MATKWKYLLAFLVLALVQLGVIFSERSQFEEVLNNGITYQSPAMIAGTRDDYVRIRLRENIDPFVAEPLSRAKWLGENLPENRETIYVAVAHDKNGMLMVKGADLKKPAQGDYIKTIAWGVDNGVVSFPIPFMRFYLPGYQLQDLPWDEFMAFDPLTPEQVEQKEAELARAEASPEAADMRAEIARHKAVAEPISVPRHQIIAEFKLADGHGVITEVYVDGHPLSGWYQTSAAPATVEIIPTTEGAKKA
;
A
#
# COMPACT_ATOMS: atom_id res chain seq x y z
N MET A 1 28.01 -36.90 31.15
CA MET A 1 28.60 -35.95 30.17
C MET A 1 27.92 -35.96 28.80
N ALA A 2 27.43 -37.10 28.29
CA ALA A 2 26.77 -37.21 26.97
C ALA A 2 25.50 -36.34 26.78
N THR A 3 24.78 -36.01 27.85
CA THR A 3 23.53 -35.23 27.77
C THR A 3 23.76 -33.75 27.45
N LYS A 4 24.89 -33.17 27.90
CA LYS A 4 25.20 -31.74 27.68
C LYS A 4 25.54 -31.42 26.22
N TRP A 5 26.23 -32.33 25.54
CA TRP A 5 26.60 -32.16 24.11
C TRP A 5 25.39 -32.17 23.19
N LYS A 6 24.37 -32.99 23.50
CA LYS A 6 23.11 -33.03 22.75
C LYS A 6 22.36 -31.69 22.82
N TYR A 7 22.31 -31.07 23.98
CA TYR A 7 21.70 -29.73 24.13
C TYR A 7 22.53 -28.64 23.44
N LEU A 8 23.86 -28.74 23.48
CA LEU A 8 24.74 -27.78 22.79
C LEU A 8 24.60 -27.90 21.26
N LEU A 9 24.49 -29.12 20.73
CA LEU A 9 24.21 -29.36 19.31
C LEU A 9 22.83 -28.83 18.92
N ALA A 10 21.80 -29.10 19.72
CA ALA A 10 20.44 -28.61 19.47
C ALA A 10 20.38 -27.06 19.50
N PHE A 11 21.08 -26.43 20.44
CA PHE A 11 21.22 -24.98 20.51
C PHE A 11 21.92 -24.43 19.26
N LEU A 12 23.00 -25.07 18.80
CA LEU A 12 23.74 -24.62 17.63
C LEU A 12 22.91 -24.77 16.34
N VAL A 13 22.16 -25.86 16.21
CA VAL A 13 21.20 -26.04 15.10
C VAL A 13 20.13 -24.94 15.14
N LEU A 14 19.54 -24.68 16.30
CA LEU A 14 18.53 -23.63 16.45
C LEU A 14 19.09 -22.24 16.10
N ALA A 15 20.31 -21.92 16.53
CA ALA A 15 20.98 -20.68 16.20
C ALA A 15 21.22 -20.53 14.69
N LEU A 16 21.63 -21.61 14.01
CA LEU A 16 21.80 -21.62 12.55
C LEU A 16 20.46 -21.44 11.82
N VAL A 17 19.37 -22.06 12.30
CA VAL A 17 18.03 -21.84 11.74
C VAL A 17 17.61 -20.38 11.88
N GLN A 18 17.82 -19.78 13.06
CA GLN A 18 17.50 -18.38 13.31
C GLN A 18 18.30 -17.43 12.39
N LEU A 19 19.60 -17.66 12.23
CA LEU A 19 20.43 -16.89 11.30
C LEU A 19 19.99 -17.08 9.85
N GLY A 20 19.61 -18.30 9.47
CA GLY A 20 19.08 -18.61 8.14
C GLY A 20 17.82 -17.82 7.81
N VAL A 21 16.89 -17.69 8.78
CA VAL A 21 15.68 -16.87 8.61
C VAL A 21 16.03 -15.39 8.41
N ILE A 22 16.88 -14.82 9.28
CA ILE A 22 17.29 -13.40 9.16
C ILE A 22 17.97 -13.14 7.80
N PHE A 23 18.86 -14.05 7.39
CA PHE A 23 19.55 -13.95 6.11
C PHE A 23 18.58 -14.03 4.93
N SER A 24 17.60 -14.94 4.98
CA SER A 24 16.57 -15.08 3.94
C SER A 24 15.73 -13.81 3.81
N GLU A 25 15.23 -13.26 4.92
CA GLU A 25 14.45 -12.02 4.92
C GLU A 25 15.26 -10.85 4.36
N ARG A 26 16.53 -10.72 4.76
CA ARG A 26 17.41 -9.68 4.22
C ARG A 26 17.67 -9.87 2.73
N SER A 27 17.90 -11.11 2.28
CA SER A 27 18.13 -11.42 0.88
C SER A 27 16.90 -11.08 0.02
N GLN A 28 15.69 -11.38 0.50
CA GLN A 28 14.45 -11.03 -0.20
C GLN A 28 14.25 -9.52 -0.26
N PHE A 29 14.53 -8.82 0.84
CA PHE A 29 14.47 -7.35 0.88
C PHE A 29 15.41 -6.71 -0.16
N GLU A 30 16.66 -7.17 -0.21
CA GLU A 30 17.65 -6.71 -1.21
C GLU A 30 17.23 -7.07 -2.64
N GLU A 31 16.68 -8.26 -2.86
CA GLU A 31 16.18 -8.69 -4.17
C GLU A 31 15.06 -7.76 -4.67
N VAL A 32 14.09 -7.43 -3.81
CA VAL A 32 13.02 -6.48 -4.15
C VAL A 32 13.57 -5.09 -4.44
N LEU A 33 14.53 -4.60 -3.64
CA LEU A 33 15.13 -3.28 -3.84
C LEU A 33 15.91 -3.18 -5.16
N ASN A 34 16.67 -4.21 -5.51
CA ASN A 34 17.56 -4.18 -6.66
C ASN A 34 16.84 -4.53 -7.96
N ASN A 35 15.95 -5.54 -7.93
CA ASN A 35 15.35 -6.14 -9.13
C ASN A 35 13.84 -5.96 -9.23
N GLY A 36 13.19 -5.39 -8.21
CA GLY A 36 11.74 -5.21 -8.20
C GLY A 36 11.25 -4.11 -9.15
N ILE A 37 10.01 -4.29 -9.62
CA ILE A 37 9.30 -3.34 -10.48
C ILE A 37 8.69 -2.24 -9.63
N THR A 38 8.88 -0.99 -10.03
CA THR A 38 8.39 0.19 -9.31
C THR A 38 6.89 0.42 -9.57
N TYR A 39 6.17 0.70 -8.50
CA TYR A 39 4.75 1.04 -8.46
C TYR A 39 4.52 2.26 -7.59
N GLN A 40 3.44 2.98 -7.87
CA GLN A 40 2.95 4.07 -7.04
C GLN A 40 1.50 3.82 -6.63
N SER A 41 1.12 4.23 -5.42
CA SER A 41 -0.27 4.17 -4.95
C SER A 41 -0.57 5.37 -4.06
N PRO A 42 -1.80 5.92 -4.09
CA PRO A 42 -2.25 6.84 -3.05
C PRO A 42 -2.04 6.20 -1.68
N ALA A 43 -1.59 7.00 -0.73
CA ALA A 43 -1.22 6.55 0.59
C ALA A 43 -1.64 7.54 1.67
N MET A 44 -1.56 7.13 2.93
CA MET A 44 -1.61 8.03 4.08
C MET A 44 -0.50 7.66 5.07
N ILE A 45 0.00 8.66 5.79
CA ILE A 45 0.85 8.43 6.95
C ILE A 45 -0.04 8.04 8.12
N ALA A 46 0.13 6.81 8.62
CA ALA A 46 -0.67 6.25 9.71
C ALA A 46 0.04 6.33 11.07
N GLY A 47 1.19 7.00 11.13
CA GLY A 47 1.97 7.23 12.33
C GLY A 47 3.45 6.94 12.13
N THR A 48 4.24 7.28 13.15
CA THR A 48 5.70 7.18 13.13
C THR A 48 6.21 6.27 14.24
N ARG A 49 7.43 5.76 14.04
CA ARG A 49 8.26 5.05 15.00
C ARG A 49 9.68 5.61 14.90
N ASP A 50 10.56 5.16 15.78
CA ASP A 50 11.93 5.68 15.84
C ASP A 50 12.75 5.39 14.57
N ASP A 51 12.37 4.37 13.80
CA ASP A 51 13.11 3.85 12.66
C ASP A 51 12.30 3.72 11.35
N TYR A 52 10.98 3.98 11.39
CA TYR A 52 10.14 3.96 10.19
C TYR A 52 8.86 4.79 10.33
N VAL A 53 8.32 5.17 9.18
CA VAL A 53 6.97 5.72 9.02
C VAL A 53 6.03 4.59 8.62
N ARG A 54 4.89 4.49 9.29
CA ARG A 54 3.83 3.55 8.91
C ARG A 54 2.97 4.17 7.82
N ILE A 55 2.86 3.48 6.70
CA ILE A 55 2.13 3.92 5.52
C ILE A 55 0.95 2.98 5.28
N ARG A 56 -0.23 3.53 5.04
CA ARG A 56 -1.39 2.76 4.55
C ARG A 56 -1.60 3.08 3.08
N LEU A 57 -1.64 2.06 2.24
CA LEU A 57 -1.81 2.20 0.79
C LEU A 57 -3.28 2.08 0.44
N ARG A 58 -3.87 3.14 -0.10
CA ARG A 58 -5.27 3.21 -0.51
C ARG A 58 -6.20 2.57 0.52
N GLU A 59 -6.10 2.97 1.79
CA GLU A 59 -6.97 2.46 2.86
C GLU A 59 -7.40 3.62 3.75
N ASN A 60 -8.71 3.87 3.83
CA ASN A 60 -9.29 4.93 4.68
C ASN A 60 -8.62 6.30 4.50
N ILE A 61 -8.09 6.57 3.31
CA ILE A 61 -7.42 7.83 2.99
C ILE A 61 -8.47 8.90 2.75
N ASP A 62 -9.46 8.58 1.93
CA ASP A 62 -10.46 9.52 1.48
C ASP A 62 -11.76 8.73 1.26
N PRO A 63 -12.91 9.14 1.83
CA PRO A 63 -14.21 8.56 1.49
C PRO A 63 -14.52 8.63 -0.01
N PHE A 64 -13.78 9.45 -0.77
CA PHE A 64 -13.88 9.62 -2.21
C PHE A 64 -12.86 8.85 -3.07
N VAL A 65 -11.90 8.14 -2.48
CA VAL A 65 -10.93 7.32 -3.25
C VAL A 65 -11.46 5.88 -3.39
N ALA A 66 -11.68 5.48 -4.64
CA ALA A 66 -12.27 4.21 -5.01
C ALA A 66 -11.34 3.00 -4.70
N GLU A 67 -11.98 2.00 -4.10
CA GLU A 67 -11.52 0.67 -3.67
C GLU A 67 -10.26 0.61 -2.81
N PRO A 68 -10.35 0.04 -1.59
CA PRO A 68 -9.16 -0.15 -0.79
C PRO A 68 -8.22 -1.16 -1.44
N LEU A 69 -6.91 -0.93 -1.37
CA LEU A 69 -5.94 -1.87 -1.96
C LEU A 69 -6.03 -3.28 -1.35
N SER A 70 -6.50 -3.38 -0.12
CA SER A 70 -6.73 -4.62 0.64
C SER A 70 -7.94 -5.43 0.18
N ARG A 71 -8.56 -5.08 -0.94
CA ARG A 71 -9.68 -5.84 -1.52
C ARG A 71 -9.40 -6.17 -2.99
N ALA A 72 -9.83 -7.36 -3.40
CA ALA A 72 -9.71 -7.81 -4.78
C ALA A 72 -10.88 -8.72 -5.14
N LYS A 73 -11.29 -8.70 -6.41
CA LYS A 73 -12.20 -9.73 -6.94
C LYS A 73 -11.56 -11.11 -6.78
N TRP A 74 -12.30 -12.06 -6.21
CA TRP A 74 -11.89 -13.45 -6.13
C TRP A 74 -12.06 -14.12 -7.49
N LEU A 75 -10.98 -14.71 -8.00
CA LEU A 75 -10.93 -15.40 -9.30
C LEU A 75 -10.78 -16.92 -9.16
N GLY A 76 -10.42 -17.40 -7.96
CA GLY A 76 -10.20 -18.82 -7.70
C GLY A 76 -11.48 -19.65 -7.72
N GLU A 77 -11.35 -20.91 -8.13
CA GLU A 77 -12.48 -21.87 -8.18
C GLU A 77 -12.98 -22.26 -6.78
N ASN A 78 -12.06 -22.42 -5.83
CA ASN A 78 -12.37 -22.74 -4.44
C ASN A 78 -12.19 -21.50 -3.57
N LEU A 79 -13.00 -21.35 -2.53
CA LEU A 79 -12.78 -20.32 -1.53
C LEU A 79 -11.53 -20.65 -0.70
N PRO A 80 -10.73 -19.64 -0.29
CA PRO A 80 -9.57 -19.85 0.55
C PRO A 80 -9.98 -20.24 1.97
N GLU A 81 -9.20 -21.10 2.61
CA GLU A 81 -9.29 -21.36 4.04
C GLU A 81 -8.89 -20.11 4.85
N ASN A 82 -9.25 -20.11 6.14
CA ASN A 82 -8.93 -18.99 7.02
C ASN A 82 -7.41 -18.76 7.09
N ARG A 83 -6.97 -17.55 6.72
CA ARG A 83 -5.55 -17.15 6.63
C ARG A 83 -4.73 -17.96 5.62
N GLU A 84 -5.37 -18.61 4.65
CA GLU A 84 -4.67 -19.28 3.57
C GLU A 84 -3.90 -18.27 2.72
N THR A 85 -2.76 -18.70 2.19
CA THR A 85 -1.95 -17.87 1.29
C THR A 85 -2.69 -17.65 -0.02
N ILE A 86 -2.80 -16.39 -0.43
CA ILE A 86 -3.36 -15.99 -1.72
C ILE A 86 -2.36 -15.12 -2.48
N TYR A 87 -2.60 -15.01 -3.77
CA TYR A 87 -1.81 -14.23 -4.70
C TYR A 87 -2.71 -13.19 -5.36
N VAL A 88 -2.42 -11.92 -5.11
CA VAL A 88 -3.17 -10.79 -5.65
C VAL A 88 -2.45 -10.30 -6.89
N ALA A 89 -3.01 -10.55 -8.06
CA ALA A 89 -2.44 -10.11 -9.33
C ALA A 89 -2.56 -8.59 -9.46
N VAL A 90 -1.47 -7.94 -9.88
CA VAL A 90 -1.40 -6.48 -10.03
C VAL A 90 -0.81 -6.08 -11.38
N ALA A 91 -1.00 -4.82 -11.76
CA ALA A 91 -0.33 -4.18 -12.89
C ALA A 91 -0.39 -2.66 -12.74
N HIS A 92 0.23 -1.92 -13.66
CA HIS A 92 0.01 -0.49 -13.78
C HIS A 92 -1.33 -0.20 -14.45
N ASP A 93 -2.04 0.81 -13.96
CA ASP A 93 -3.13 1.44 -14.68
C ASP A 93 -2.62 2.41 -15.75
N LYS A 94 -3.55 3.09 -16.42
CA LYS A 94 -3.26 4.10 -17.46
C LYS A 94 -2.44 5.30 -16.94
N ASN A 95 -2.41 5.53 -15.63
CA ASN A 95 -1.69 6.63 -14.98
C ASN A 95 -0.36 6.16 -14.40
N GLY A 96 0.03 4.89 -14.59
CA GLY A 96 1.24 4.33 -13.99
C GLY A 96 1.09 3.99 -12.49
N MET A 97 -0.12 3.94 -11.97
CA MET A 97 -0.38 3.59 -10.57
C MET A 97 -0.71 2.10 -10.43
N LEU A 98 -0.53 1.55 -9.22
CA LEU A 98 -0.88 0.16 -8.93
C LEU A 98 -2.38 -0.08 -9.14
N MET A 99 -2.69 -1.10 -9.92
CA MET A 99 -4.04 -1.61 -10.16
C MET A 99 -4.11 -3.08 -9.75
N VAL A 100 -5.13 -3.43 -8.97
CA VAL A 100 -5.43 -4.82 -8.62
C VAL A 100 -6.28 -5.44 -9.72
N LYS A 101 -5.89 -6.62 -10.21
CA LYS A 101 -6.62 -7.37 -11.24
C LYS A 101 -7.55 -8.45 -10.66
N GLY A 102 -7.23 -8.93 -9.46
CA GLY A 102 -7.96 -9.99 -8.77
C GLY A 102 -7.03 -10.85 -7.93
N ALA A 103 -7.59 -11.83 -7.23
CA ALA A 103 -6.84 -12.73 -6.37
C ALA A 103 -7.23 -14.21 -6.58
N ASP A 104 -6.26 -15.10 -6.39
CA ASP A 104 -6.42 -16.55 -6.51
C ASP A 104 -5.51 -17.26 -5.47
N LEU A 105 -5.79 -18.54 -5.21
CA LEU A 105 -4.89 -19.46 -4.51
C LEU A 105 -3.66 -19.82 -5.36
N LYS A 106 -3.78 -19.75 -6.69
CA LYS A 106 -2.70 -20.08 -7.61
C LYS A 106 -1.84 -18.85 -7.89
N LYS A 107 -0.52 -18.99 -7.75
CA LYS A 107 0.45 -17.98 -8.19
C LYS A 107 0.24 -17.68 -9.69
N PRO A 108 0.12 -16.40 -10.10
CA PRO A 108 0.01 -16.05 -11.52
C PRO A 108 1.19 -16.58 -12.33
N ALA A 109 0.89 -17.16 -13.50
CA ALA A 109 1.93 -17.67 -14.41
C ALA A 109 2.74 -16.53 -15.05
N GLN A 110 2.14 -15.34 -15.18
CA GLN A 110 2.75 -14.13 -15.74
C GLN A 110 2.22 -12.90 -15.01
N GLY A 111 3.05 -11.86 -14.98
CA GLY A 111 2.74 -10.59 -14.33
C GLY A 111 3.07 -10.56 -12.85
N ASP A 112 3.04 -9.37 -12.28
CA ASP A 112 3.37 -9.13 -10.90
C ASP A 112 2.20 -9.47 -9.97
N TYR A 113 2.54 -9.74 -8.73
CA TYR A 113 1.55 -10.05 -7.71
C TYR A 113 2.03 -9.62 -6.33
N ILE A 114 1.09 -9.58 -5.38
CA ILE A 114 1.34 -9.46 -3.95
C ILE A 114 0.99 -10.80 -3.31
N LYS A 115 1.92 -11.37 -2.55
CA LYS A 115 1.69 -12.59 -1.76
C LYS A 115 1.21 -12.19 -0.37
N THR A 116 0.02 -12.62 0.01
CA THR A 116 -0.57 -12.29 1.31
C THR A 116 -1.47 -13.43 1.79
N ILE A 117 -2.26 -13.19 2.84
CA ILE A 117 -3.23 -14.14 3.38
C ILE A 117 -4.65 -13.64 3.16
N ALA A 118 -5.60 -14.55 2.95
CA ALA A 118 -7.01 -14.20 2.95
C ALA A 118 -7.54 -13.99 4.38
N TRP A 119 -8.21 -12.87 4.63
CA TRP A 119 -9.01 -12.69 5.84
C TRP A 119 -10.44 -13.21 5.68
N GLY A 120 -10.99 -13.15 4.47
CA GLY A 120 -12.31 -13.66 4.14
C GLY A 120 -12.73 -13.28 2.72
N VAL A 121 -13.72 -13.99 2.19
CA VAL A 121 -14.34 -13.69 0.89
C VAL A 121 -15.82 -13.43 1.10
N ASP A 122 -16.27 -12.23 0.74
CA ASP A 122 -17.65 -11.80 0.84
C ASP A 122 -18.12 -11.27 -0.51
N ASN A 123 -19.24 -11.78 -1.02
CA ASN A 123 -19.82 -11.39 -2.32
C ASN A 123 -18.81 -11.41 -3.48
N GLY A 124 -17.91 -12.41 -3.50
CA GLY A 124 -16.91 -12.57 -4.55
C GLY A 124 -15.73 -11.59 -4.46
N VAL A 125 -15.58 -10.88 -3.34
CA VAL A 125 -14.43 -10.00 -3.06
C VAL A 125 -13.67 -10.55 -1.86
N VAL A 126 -12.38 -10.79 -2.02
CA VAL A 126 -11.49 -11.18 -0.93
C VAL A 126 -10.93 -9.94 -0.24
N SER A 127 -10.87 -9.98 1.09
CA SER A 127 -10.17 -8.99 1.92
C SER A 127 -8.86 -9.57 2.43
N PHE A 128 -7.80 -8.77 2.46
CA PHE A 128 -6.46 -9.20 2.86
C PHE A 128 -5.61 -8.04 3.42
N PRO A 129 -4.59 -8.31 4.25
CA PRO A 129 -3.66 -7.28 4.67
C PRO A 129 -2.66 -6.94 3.56
N ILE A 130 -2.25 -5.68 3.49
CA ILE A 130 -1.07 -5.28 2.72
C ILE A 130 0.19 -5.64 3.52
N PRO A 131 1.08 -6.51 2.99
CA PRO A 131 2.19 -7.06 3.78
C PRO A 131 3.38 -6.10 3.94
N PHE A 132 3.40 -4.98 3.21
CA PHE A 132 4.45 -3.97 3.27
C PHE A 132 3.86 -2.58 3.54
N MET A 133 4.19 -2.02 4.69
CA MET A 133 3.59 -0.77 5.19
C MET A 133 4.60 0.12 5.91
N ARG A 134 5.90 -0.15 5.75
CA ARG A 134 6.98 0.54 6.46
C ARG A 134 7.85 1.25 5.45
N PHE A 135 7.96 2.56 5.62
CA PHE A 135 8.96 3.37 4.94
C PHE A 135 10.06 3.71 5.92
N TYR A 136 11.28 3.24 5.65
CA TYR A 136 12.41 3.41 6.56
C TYR A 136 13.10 4.75 6.29
N LEU A 137 13.25 5.55 7.33
CA LEU A 137 14.04 6.78 7.32
C LEU A 137 14.99 6.76 8.52
N PRO A 138 16.20 7.33 8.40
CA PRO A 138 17.06 7.58 9.53
C PRO A 138 16.32 8.38 10.61
N GLY A 139 16.45 7.96 11.88
CA GLY A 139 15.71 8.57 13.00
C GLY A 139 15.91 10.08 13.15
N TYR A 140 17.07 10.61 12.73
CA TYR A 140 17.30 12.07 12.73
C TYR A 140 16.40 12.81 11.73
N GLN A 141 16.06 12.21 10.59
CA GLN A 141 15.13 12.81 9.63
C GLN A 141 13.69 12.77 10.16
N LEU A 142 13.36 11.74 10.95
CA LEU A 142 12.02 11.59 11.49
C LEU A 142 11.69 12.63 12.56
N GLN A 143 12.67 13.16 13.28
CA GLN A 143 12.40 14.09 14.40
C GLN A 143 11.98 15.49 13.94
N ASP A 144 12.43 15.91 12.77
CA ASP A 144 12.26 17.30 12.34
C ASP A 144 10.99 17.51 11.51
N LEU A 145 10.41 16.45 10.94
CA LEU A 145 9.29 16.54 10.00
C LEU A 145 7.98 17.04 10.65
N PRO A 146 7.16 17.84 9.94
CA PRO A 146 5.90 18.38 10.44
C PRO A 146 4.78 17.33 10.41
N TRP A 147 4.90 16.31 11.26
CA TRP A 147 3.99 15.17 11.29
C TRP A 147 2.51 15.54 11.49
N ASP A 148 2.24 16.54 12.32
CA ASP A 148 0.89 17.01 12.58
C ASP A 148 0.25 17.62 11.32
N GLU A 149 1.06 18.24 10.45
CA GLU A 149 0.58 18.75 9.16
C GLU A 149 0.33 17.60 8.19
N PHE A 150 1.29 16.69 8.03
CA PHE A 150 1.17 15.55 7.12
C PHE A 150 0.00 14.62 7.43
N MET A 151 -0.36 14.49 8.70
CA MET A 151 -1.49 13.68 9.15
C MET A 151 -2.77 14.48 9.36
N ALA A 152 -2.77 15.79 9.05
CA ALA A 152 -3.95 16.64 9.20
C ALA A 152 -5.05 16.25 8.21
N PHE A 153 -6.30 16.36 8.68
CA PHE A 153 -7.50 16.26 7.86
C PHE A 153 -8.24 17.58 7.93
N ASP A 154 -8.68 18.08 6.77
CA ASP A 154 -9.48 19.29 6.68
C ASP A 154 -10.93 18.92 6.33
N PRO A 155 -11.93 19.53 7.00
CA PRO A 155 -13.33 19.32 6.68
C PRO A 155 -13.63 19.92 5.30
N LEU A 156 -14.33 19.17 4.47
CA LEU A 156 -14.85 19.68 3.21
C LEU A 156 -15.91 20.75 3.46
N THR A 157 -15.88 21.81 2.66
CA THR A 157 -16.94 22.81 2.64
C THR A 157 -18.22 22.20 2.05
N PRO A 158 -19.41 22.75 2.38
CA PRO A 158 -20.67 22.27 1.79
C PRO A 158 -20.65 22.28 0.25
N GLU A 159 -20.00 23.28 -0.34
CA GLU A 159 -19.86 23.42 -1.80
C GLU A 159 -18.96 22.33 -2.40
N GLN A 160 -17.88 21.94 -1.72
CA GLN A 160 -17.02 20.83 -2.13
C GLN A 160 -17.76 19.49 -2.05
N VAL A 161 -18.56 19.28 -1.01
CA VAL A 161 -19.40 18.07 -0.88
C VAL A 161 -20.42 18.00 -2.03
N GLU A 162 -21.09 19.10 -2.36
CA GLU A 162 -22.04 19.17 -3.47
C GLU A 162 -21.35 18.87 -4.82
N GLN A 163 -20.15 19.41 -5.05
CA GLN A 163 -19.37 19.12 -6.25
C GLN A 163 -19.01 17.63 -6.35
N LYS A 164 -18.57 17.01 -5.26
CA LYS A 164 -18.26 15.58 -5.20
C LYS A 164 -19.49 14.70 -5.44
N GLU A 165 -20.64 15.09 -4.90
CA GLU A 165 -21.91 14.41 -5.19
C GLU A 165 -22.31 14.53 -6.66
N ALA A 166 -22.11 15.70 -7.26
CA ALA A 166 -22.40 15.91 -8.68
C ALA A 166 -21.44 15.11 -9.58
N GLU A 167 -20.16 15.00 -9.21
CA GLU A 167 -19.18 14.13 -9.88
C GLU A 167 -19.64 12.67 -9.80
N LEU A 168 -20.03 12.22 -8.60
CA LEU A 168 -20.50 10.87 -8.34
C LEU A 168 -21.83 10.53 -9.05
N ALA A 169 -22.71 11.51 -9.22
CA ALA A 169 -23.94 11.36 -9.99
C ALA A 169 -23.68 11.16 -11.49
N ARG A 170 -22.55 11.68 -12.00
CA ARG A 170 -22.12 11.53 -13.41
C ARG A 170 -21.24 10.29 -13.64
N ALA A 171 -20.63 9.74 -12.59
CA ALA A 171 -19.85 8.53 -12.66
C ALA A 171 -20.73 7.31 -13.02
N GLU A 172 -20.14 6.33 -13.71
CA GLU A 172 -20.82 5.07 -14.02
C GLU A 172 -21.28 4.36 -12.74
N ALA A 173 -22.40 3.64 -12.82
CA ALA A 173 -22.93 2.91 -11.68
C ALA A 173 -21.99 1.76 -11.32
N SER A 174 -21.31 1.90 -10.20
CA SER A 174 -20.42 0.89 -9.65
C SER A 174 -20.68 0.68 -8.15
N PRO A 175 -20.32 -0.49 -7.59
CA PRO A 175 -20.37 -0.72 -6.15
C PRO A 175 -19.66 0.39 -5.35
N GLU A 176 -18.50 0.84 -5.82
CA GLU A 176 -17.74 1.94 -5.22
C GLU A 176 -18.55 3.24 -5.18
N ALA A 177 -19.21 3.56 -6.29
CA ALA A 177 -20.03 4.75 -6.38
C ALA A 177 -21.27 4.67 -5.47
N ALA A 178 -21.73 3.47 -5.12
CA ALA A 178 -22.82 3.25 -4.17
C ALA A 178 -22.35 3.37 -2.72
N ASP A 179 -21.21 2.76 -2.38
CA ASP A 179 -20.59 2.85 -1.04
C ASP A 179 -20.26 4.31 -0.68
N MET A 180 -19.72 5.06 -1.64
CA MET A 180 -19.41 6.49 -1.47
C MET A 180 -20.66 7.34 -1.25
N ARG A 181 -21.76 7.08 -1.99
CA ARG A 181 -23.06 7.74 -1.74
C ARG A 181 -23.60 7.42 -0.35
N ALA A 182 -23.47 6.17 0.08
CA ALA A 182 -23.90 5.75 1.41
C ALA A 182 -23.10 6.44 2.51
N GLU A 183 -21.79 6.60 2.34
CA GLU A 183 -20.94 7.34 3.28
C GLU A 183 -21.37 8.81 3.39
N ILE A 184 -21.50 9.52 2.26
CA ILE A 184 -21.96 10.92 2.27
C ILE A 184 -23.34 11.04 2.95
N ALA A 185 -24.26 10.12 2.67
CA ALA A 185 -25.58 10.09 3.29
C ALA A 185 -25.52 9.86 4.81
N ARG A 186 -24.60 9.02 5.29
CA ARG A 186 -24.37 8.81 6.74
C ARG A 186 -23.92 10.10 7.42
N HIS A 187 -22.87 10.75 6.90
CA HIS A 187 -22.34 12.01 7.44
C HIS A 187 -23.42 13.10 7.47
N LYS A 188 -24.22 13.21 6.40
CA LYS A 188 -25.38 14.12 6.35
C LYS A 188 -26.44 13.80 7.42
N ALA A 189 -26.74 12.52 7.66
CA ALA A 189 -27.75 12.12 8.63
C ALA A 189 -27.35 12.46 10.07
N VAL A 190 -26.04 12.45 10.39
CA VAL A 190 -25.52 12.78 11.72
C VAL A 190 -24.98 14.21 11.85
N ALA A 191 -25.04 15.00 10.76
CA ALA A 191 -24.50 16.36 10.67
C ALA A 191 -23.00 16.47 11.02
N GLU A 192 -22.22 15.42 10.70
CA GLU A 192 -20.77 15.41 10.85
C GLU A 192 -20.09 15.90 9.56
N PRO A 193 -19.01 16.71 9.68
CA PRO A 193 -18.25 17.12 8.51
C PRO A 193 -17.46 15.95 7.93
N ILE A 194 -17.53 15.80 6.60
CA ILE A 194 -16.66 14.88 5.87
C ILE A 194 -15.28 15.52 5.78
N SER A 195 -14.26 14.87 6.35
CA SER A 195 -12.89 15.37 6.28
C SER A 195 -12.04 14.55 5.32
N VAL A 196 -11.12 15.21 4.64
CA VAL A 196 -10.14 14.59 3.73
C VAL A 196 -8.72 14.95 4.17
N PRO A 197 -7.71 14.14 3.83
CA PRO A 197 -6.33 14.48 4.14
C PRO A 197 -5.97 15.82 3.52
N ARG A 198 -5.28 16.67 4.30
CA ARG A 198 -4.84 17.98 3.84
C ARG A 198 -3.86 17.87 2.67
N HIS A 199 -2.98 16.89 2.73
CA HIS A 199 -1.91 16.68 1.76
C HIS A 199 -2.17 15.45 0.90
N GLN A 200 -1.78 15.55 -0.37
CA GLN A 200 -1.74 14.40 -1.25
C GLN A 200 -0.50 13.57 -0.92
N ILE A 201 -0.71 12.34 -0.46
CA ILE A 201 0.40 11.43 -0.16
C ILE A 201 0.41 10.29 -1.17
N ILE A 202 1.55 10.09 -1.82
CA ILE A 202 1.81 8.98 -2.74
C ILE A 202 2.95 8.15 -2.19
N ALA A 203 2.79 6.84 -2.13
CA ALA A 203 3.89 5.94 -1.80
C ALA A 203 4.41 5.29 -3.08
N GLU A 204 5.73 5.32 -3.25
CA GLU A 204 6.44 4.52 -4.21
C GLU A 204 6.98 3.25 -3.54
N PHE A 205 6.82 2.11 -4.21
CA PHE A 205 7.32 0.84 -3.73
C PHE A 205 7.75 -0.05 -4.88
N LYS A 206 8.67 -0.96 -4.60
CA LYS A 206 9.05 -2.02 -5.53
C LYS A 206 8.37 -3.32 -5.18
N LEU A 207 8.01 -4.10 -6.19
CA LEU A 207 7.46 -5.46 -6.07
C LEU A 207 8.36 -6.48 -6.75
N ALA A 208 8.67 -7.57 -6.07
CA ALA A 208 9.32 -8.75 -6.65
C ALA A 208 8.85 -10.03 -5.95
N ASP A 209 8.50 -11.06 -6.74
CA ASP A 209 8.10 -12.39 -6.26
C ASP A 209 7.01 -12.39 -5.15
N GLY A 210 6.11 -11.40 -5.16
CA GLY A 210 5.05 -11.27 -4.16
C GLY A 210 5.38 -10.41 -2.95
N HIS A 211 6.62 -9.94 -2.82
CA HIS A 211 7.08 -9.11 -1.72
C HIS A 211 7.20 -7.66 -2.18
N GLY A 212 6.97 -6.73 -1.26
CA GLY A 212 7.05 -5.30 -1.55
C GLY A 212 7.89 -4.53 -0.53
N VAL A 213 8.52 -3.46 -0.99
CA VAL A 213 9.29 -2.54 -0.16
C VAL A 213 8.96 -1.11 -0.57
N ILE A 214 8.53 -0.28 0.38
CA ILE A 214 8.30 1.15 0.14
C ILE A 214 9.67 1.82 0.02
N THR A 215 9.93 2.44 -1.13
CA THR A 215 11.21 3.07 -1.49
C THR A 215 11.20 4.56 -1.25
N GLU A 216 10.04 5.22 -1.38
CA GLU A 216 9.87 6.65 -1.10
C GLU A 216 8.39 6.95 -0.77
N VAL A 217 8.19 8.04 -0.03
CA VAL A 217 6.87 8.62 0.20
C VAL A 217 6.91 10.07 -0.23
N TYR A 218 5.94 10.49 -1.03
CA TYR A 218 5.81 11.86 -1.50
C TYR A 218 4.66 12.54 -0.79
N VAL A 219 4.89 13.75 -0.29
CA VAL A 219 3.86 14.65 0.25
C VAL A 219 3.76 15.84 -0.69
N ASP A 220 2.60 16.03 -1.32
CA ASP A 220 2.37 17.04 -2.36
C ASP A 220 3.43 17.04 -3.48
N GLY A 221 3.92 15.84 -3.82
CA GLY A 221 4.95 15.65 -4.85
C GLY A 221 6.39 15.82 -4.38
N HIS A 222 6.63 16.21 -3.13
CA HIS A 222 7.98 16.30 -2.56
C HIS A 222 8.38 15.02 -1.83
N PRO A 223 9.57 14.46 -2.08
CA PRO A 223 10.04 13.25 -1.39
C PRO A 223 10.24 13.53 0.10
N LEU A 224 9.73 12.64 0.94
CA LEU A 224 9.78 12.76 2.39
C LEU A 224 11.23 12.63 2.89
N SER A 225 12.04 11.77 2.25
CA SER A 225 13.48 11.65 2.55
C SER A 225 14.28 12.95 2.33
N GLY A 226 13.77 13.84 1.47
CA GLY A 226 14.41 15.08 1.05
C GLY A 226 13.57 16.33 1.34
N TRP A 227 12.59 16.26 2.25
CA TRP A 227 11.57 17.30 2.45
C TRP A 227 12.17 18.71 2.61
N TYR A 228 13.17 18.89 3.46
CA TYR A 228 13.80 20.19 3.70
C TYR A 228 14.72 20.69 2.57
N GLN A 229 15.12 19.81 1.66
CA GLN A 229 15.93 20.18 0.49
C GLN A 229 15.05 20.53 -0.72
N THR A 230 13.83 20.01 -0.77
CA THR A 230 12.95 20.05 -1.96
C THR A 230 11.70 20.89 -1.80
N SER A 231 11.19 21.11 -0.58
CA SER A 231 9.97 21.93 -0.33
C SER A 231 10.13 23.43 -0.60
N ALA A 232 11.35 23.91 -0.78
CA ALA A 232 11.65 25.30 -1.16
C ALA A 232 11.58 25.57 -2.68
N ALA A 233 11.42 24.54 -3.53
CA ALA A 233 11.34 24.64 -4.98
C ALA A 233 9.92 24.29 -5.48
N PRO A 234 9.42 24.90 -6.58
CA PRO A 234 8.10 24.55 -7.11
C PRO A 234 8.06 23.09 -7.59
N ALA A 235 7.16 22.28 -7.02
CA ALA A 235 6.96 20.89 -7.41
C ALA A 235 6.44 20.79 -8.85
N THR A 236 7.12 20.03 -9.70
CA THR A 236 6.52 19.45 -10.92
C THR A 236 6.58 17.95 -10.73
N VAL A 237 5.45 17.34 -10.37
CA VAL A 237 5.29 15.90 -10.50
C VAL A 237 5.13 15.61 -11.98
N GLU A 238 6.24 15.33 -12.67
CA GLU A 238 6.14 14.61 -13.94
C GLU A 238 5.76 13.18 -13.59
N ILE A 239 4.49 12.83 -13.80
CA ILE A 239 4.10 11.44 -13.98
C ILE A 239 5.02 10.92 -15.08
N ILE A 240 5.94 10.02 -14.77
CA ILE A 240 6.80 9.40 -15.79
C ILE A 240 5.95 8.28 -16.42
N PRO A 241 5.34 8.46 -17.61
CA PRO A 241 4.85 7.32 -18.34
C PRO A 241 6.06 6.44 -18.65
N THR A 242 6.07 5.21 -18.12
CA THR A 242 7.04 4.20 -18.49
C THR A 242 6.76 3.74 -19.92
N THR A 243 7.12 4.56 -20.91
CA THR A 243 7.33 4.09 -22.27
C THR A 243 8.77 3.61 -22.42
N GLU A 244 9.10 2.51 -21.74
CA GLU A 244 10.25 1.70 -22.11
C GLU A 244 9.88 0.22 -22.07
N GLY A 245 9.00 -0.15 -23.00
CA GLY A 245 8.62 -1.54 -23.29
C GLY A 245 8.18 -1.77 -24.74
N ALA A 246 8.39 -0.80 -25.64
CA ALA A 246 8.03 -0.92 -27.05
C ALA A 246 9.25 -0.73 -27.95
N LYS A 247 9.93 -1.85 -28.23
CA LYS A 247 10.83 -2.22 -29.35
C LYS A 247 12.02 -3.00 -28.77
N LYS A 248 12.25 -4.27 -29.12
CA LYS A 248 12.38 -4.78 -30.49
C LYS A 248 11.82 -6.20 -30.64
N ALA A 249 11.06 -6.37 -31.72
CA ALA A 249 11.02 -7.60 -32.52
C ALA A 249 12.34 -7.78 -33.27
#